data_AF-A0A9E4SMG6-F1
#
_entry.id   AF-A0A9E4SMG6-F1
#
_cell.length_a   1.000
_cell.length_b   1.000
_cell.length_c   1.000
_cell.angle_alpha   90.00
_cell.angle_beta   90.00
_cell.angle_gamma   90.00
#
_symmetry.space_group_name_H-M   'P 1'
#
loop_
_entity.id
_entity.type
_entity.pdbx_description
1 polymer ?
#
loop_
_entity_poly.entity_id
_entity_poly.type
_entity_poly.pdbx_seq_one_letter_code
_entity_poly.pdbx_strand_id
1 'polypeptide(L)' 'RTPICSLAELSDMGFFSVGFVLSGLYAASSALERAFTELRRSGTTEAIAGDLMQFGDFNELIGVEERYEQDERYGA' A
#
# COMPACT_ATOMS: atom_id res chain seq x y z
N ARG A 1 -5.15 26.36 -6.92
CA ARG A 1 -4.86 25.07 -6.26
C ARG A 1 -6.04 24.77 -5.35
N THR A 2 -6.55 23.55 -5.35
CA THR A 2 -7.61 23.12 -4.42
C THR A 2 -7.00 22.91 -3.03
N PRO A 3 -7.61 23.41 -1.94
CA PRO A 3 -7.14 23.12 -0.58
C PRO A 3 -7.28 21.64 -0.26
N ILE A 4 -6.43 21.14 0.64
CA ILE A 4 -6.57 19.79 1.20
C ILE A 4 -7.60 19.88 2.32
N CYS A 5 -8.73 19.21 2.14
CA CYS A 5 -9.81 19.13 3.12
C CYS A 5 -10.02 17.67 3.54
N SER A 6 -10.49 17.49 4.76
CA SER A 6 -11.03 16.21 5.23
C SER A 6 -12.34 15.87 4.52
N LEU A 7 -12.73 14.59 4.55
CA LEU A 7 -14.04 14.17 4.07
C LEU A 7 -15.20 14.84 4.82
N ALA A 8 -15.03 15.13 6.12
CA ALA A 8 -16.04 15.80 6.93
C ALA A 8 -16.29 17.24 6.45
N GLU A 9 -15.22 18.02 6.25
CA GLU A 9 -15.33 19.39 5.72
C GLU A 9 -15.96 19.41 4.33
N LEU A 10 -15.60 18.45 3.47
CA LEU A 10 -16.18 18.34 2.12
C LEU A 10 -17.67 17.96 2.19
N SER A 11 -18.05 17.08 3.11
CA SER A 11 -19.46 16.75 3.37
C SER A 11 -20.26 17.96 3.85
N ASP A 12 -19.72 18.75 4.78
CA ASP A 12 -20.36 19.97 5.30
C ASP A 12 -20.53 21.04 4.21
N MET A 13 -19.66 21.04 3.20
CA MET A 13 -19.76 21.89 2.01
C MET A 13 -20.76 21.37 0.97
N GLY A 14 -21.35 20.19 1.16
CA GLY A 14 -22.34 19.59 0.26
C GLY A 14 -21.77 18.67 -0.83
N PHE A 15 -20.50 18.27 -0.74
CA PHE A 15 -19.94 17.26 -1.64
C PHE A 15 -20.34 15.84 -1.18
N PHE A 16 -20.90 15.04 -2.09
CA PHE A 16 -21.33 13.66 -1.80
C PHE A 16 -20.39 12.59 -2.39
N SER A 17 -19.42 13.00 -3.22
CA SER A 17 -18.41 12.12 -3.80
C SER A 17 -17.11 12.90 -4.02
N VAL A 18 -15.99 12.33 -3.55
CA VAL A 18 -14.67 12.98 -3.53
C VAL A 18 -13.62 11.99 -4.01
N GLY A 19 -12.82 12.39 -4.99
CA GLY A 19 -11.72 11.58 -5.52
C GLY A 19 -10.35 11.99 -4.95
N PHE A 20 -9.65 11.05 -4.32
CA PHE A 20 -8.23 11.16 -3.93
C PHE A 20 -7.34 10.51 -5.00
N VAL A 21 -7.47 11.01 -6.24
CA VAL A 21 -7.13 10.28 -7.47
C VAL A 21 -5.68 9.80 -7.54
N LEU A 22 -4.73 10.60 -7.07
CA LEU A 22 -3.31 10.29 -7.19
C LEU A 22 -2.67 9.80 -5.88
N SER A 23 -3.44 9.72 -4.78
CA SER A 23 -2.87 9.43 -3.46
C SER A 23 -2.17 8.07 -3.41
N GLY A 24 -2.79 7.02 -3.96
CA GLY A 24 -2.17 5.70 -4.04
C GLY A 24 -0.93 5.67 -4.93
N LEU A 25 -0.97 6.33 -6.09
CA LEU A 25 0.16 6.40 -7.00
C LEU A 25 1.35 7.14 -6.38
N TYR A 26 1.12 8.31 -5.77
CA TYR A 26 2.17 9.07 -5.11
C TYR A 26 2.77 8.34 -3.91
N ALA A 27 1.94 7.66 -3.11
CA ALA A 27 2.43 6.82 -2.02
C ALA A 27 3.33 5.68 -2.54
N ALA A 28 2.88 4.96 -3.57
CA ALA A 28 3.66 3.88 -4.18
C ALA A 28 4.98 4.39 -4.80
N SER A 29 4.93 5.49 -5.55
CA SER A 29 6.14 6.09 -6.13
C SER A 29 7.16 6.49 -5.07
N SER A 30 6.73 7.11 -3.97
CA SER A 30 7.62 7.50 -2.87
C SER A 30 8.23 6.29 -2.17
N ALA A 31 7.45 5.22 -1.95
CA ALA A 31 7.96 3.98 -1.36
C ALA A 31 9.00 3.30 -2.26
N LEU A 32 8.73 3.22 -3.57
CA LEU A 32 9.66 2.66 -4.55
C LEU A 32 10.96 3.48 -4.65
N GLU A 33 10.86 4.80 -4.71
CA GLU A 33 12.01 5.70 -4.74
C GLU A 33 12.91 5.48 -3.51
N ARG A 34 12.31 5.40 -2.32
CA ARG A 34 13.04 5.13 -1.07
C ARG A 34 13.71 3.77 -1.09
N ALA A 35 12.99 2.72 -1.48
CA ALA A 35 13.51 1.36 -1.51
C ALA A 35 14.68 1.20 -2.48
N PHE A 36 14.55 1.70 -3.71
CA PHE A 36 15.61 1.59 -4.71
C PHE A 36 16.79 2.53 -4.43
N THR A 37 16.56 3.68 -3.81
CA THR A 37 17.67 4.55 -3.36
C THR A 37 18.51 3.84 -2.31
N GLU A 38 17.88 3.20 -1.33
CA GLU A 38 18.59 2.46 -0.28
C GLU A 38 19.34 1.26 -0.85
N LEU A 39 18.67 0.44 -1.67
CA LEU A 39 19.30 -0.69 -2.35
C LEU A 39 20.51 -0.27 -3.20
N ARG A 40 20.38 0.83 -3.95
CA ARG A 40 21.50 1.35 -4.76
C ARG A 40 22.67 1.83 -3.89
N ARG A 41 22.39 2.33 -2.69
CA ARG A 41 23.39 2.91 -1.79
C ARG A 41 24.14 1.85 -0.98
N SER A 42 23.44 0.89 -0.40
CA SER A 42 23.99 -0.06 0.59
C SER A 42 23.96 -1.51 0.13
N GLY A 43 23.24 -1.84 -0.95
CA GLY A 43 23.05 -3.21 -1.43
C GLY A 43 22.09 -4.04 -0.57
N THR A 44 21.41 -3.43 0.40
CA THR A 44 20.47 -4.09 1.33
C THR A 44 19.27 -3.19 1.60
N THR A 45 18.19 -3.72 2.16
CA THR A 45 17.01 -2.98 2.64
C THR A 45 16.95 -2.84 4.16
N GLU A 46 17.99 -3.27 4.89
CA GLU A 46 18.01 -3.32 6.36
C GLU A 46 17.63 -1.96 7.00
N ALA A 47 18.13 -0.85 6.45
CA ALA A 47 17.86 0.50 6.97
C ALA A 47 16.40 0.96 6.80
N ILE A 48 15.59 0.26 5.99
CA ILE A 48 14.18 0.57 5.76
C ILE A 48 13.26 -0.63 6.08
N ALA A 49 13.77 -1.66 6.77
CA ALA A 49 13.01 -2.88 7.03
C ALA A 49 11.69 -2.62 7.77
N GLY A 50 11.65 -1.59 8.63
CA GLY A 50 10.44 -1.17 9.34
C GLY A 50 9.42 -0.41 8.48
N ASP A 51 9.80 0.07 7.29
CA ASP A 51 8.88 0.72 6.35
C ASP A 51 8.32 -0.25 5.31
N LEU A 52 8.90 -1.46 5.21
CA LEU A 52 8.43 -2.50 4.31
C LEU A 52 7.26 -3.25 4.96
N MET A 53 6.28 -3.62 4.14
CA MET A 53 5.22 -4.53 4.56
C MET A 53 5.84 -5.85 5.02
N GLN A 54 5.44 -6.31 6.20
CA GLN A 54 5.96 -7.56 6.74
C GLN A 54 5.39 -8.74 5.97
N PHE A 55 6.12 -9.85 5.96
CA PHE A 55 5.73 -11.04 5.19
C PHE A 55 4.35 -11.57 5.59
N GLY A 56 4.03 -11.58 6.90
CA GLY A 56 2.72 -11.98 7.40
C GLY A 56 1.60 -11.08 6.87
N ASP A 57 1.74 -9.77 7.03
CA ASP A 57 0.76 -8.77 6.55
C ASP A 57 0.55 -8.88 5.03
N PHE A 58 1.62 -9.14 4.28
CA PHE A 58 1.53 -9.33 2.83
C PHE A 58 0.78 -10.61 2.46
N ASN A 59 1.04 -11.73 3.15
CA ASN A 59 0.35 -13.00 2.92
C ASN A 59 -1.14 -12.91 3.23
N GLU A 60 -1.51 -12.22 4.32
CA GLU A 60 -2.90 -11.92 4.65
C GLU A 60 -3.54 -11.04 3.57
N LEU A 61 -2.85 -9.97 3.14
CA LEU A 61 -3.35 -9.08 2.09
C LEU A 61 -3.64 -9.82 0.76
N ILE A 62 -2.75 -10.72 0.35
CA ILE A 62 -2.94 -11.45 -0.92
C ILE A 62 -3.86 -12.66 -0.77
N GLY A 63 -4.25 -13.03 0.45
CA GLY A 63 -5.07 -14.21 0.74
C GLY A 63 -4.36 -15.50 0.34
N VAL A 64 -3.14 -15.69 0.84
CA VAL A 64 -2.33 -16.87 0.50
C VAL A 64 -2.85 -18.13 1.19
N GLU A 65 -3.35 -17.99 2.42
CA GLU A 65 -3.82 -19.12 3.22
C GLU A 65 -5.07 -19.75 2.60
N GLU A 66 -6.03 -18.93 2.16
CA GLU A 66 -7.24 -19.40 1.48
C GLU A 66 -6.92 -20.12 0.17
N ARG A 67 -5.81 -19.77 -0.49
CA ARG A 67 -5.35 -20.49 -1.68
C ARG A 67 -4.76 -21.85 -1.34
N TYR A 68 -4.01 -21.97 -0.25
CA TYR A 68 -3.52 -23.27 0.21
C TYR A 68 -4.68 -24.19 0.61
N GLU A 69 -5.69 -23.69 1.33
CA GLU A 69 -6.88 -24.49 1.67
C GLU A 69 -7.64 -24.99 0.42
N GLN A 70 -7.73 -24.14 -0.61
CA GLN A 70 -8.32 -24.54 -1.89
C GLN A 70 -7.48 -25.59 -2.61
N ASP A 71 -6.16 -25.47 -2.59
CA ASP A 71 -5.26 -26.44 -3.19
C ASP A 71 -5.30 -27.79 -2.47
N GLU A 72 -5.35 -27.81 -1.13
CA GLU A 72 -5.52 -29.07 -0.39
C GLU A 72 -6.87 -29.74 -0.66
N ARG A 73 -7.93 -28.95 -0.86
CA ARG A 73 -9.29 -29.45 -1.06
C ARG A 73 -9.56 -29.93 -2.49
N TYR A 74 -8.90 -29.32 -3.48
CA TYR A 74 -9.21 -29.51 -4.90
C TYR A 74 -7.99 -29.84 -5.77
N GLY A 75 -6.78 -29.82 -5.21
CA GLY A 75 -5.54 -30.23 -5.87
C GLY A 75 -5.56 -31.72 -6.22
N ALA A 76 -5.18 -32.04 -7.45
CA ALA A 76 -5.16 -33.40 -8.00
C ALA A 76 -3.99 -34.24 -7.44
#